data_AF-Q8GR35-F1
#
_entry.id   AF-Q8GR35-F1
#
_cell.length_a   1.000
_cell.length_b   1.000
_cell.length_c   1.000
_cell.angle_alpha   90.00
_cell.angle_beta   90.00
_cell.angle_gamma   90.00
#
_symmetry.space_group_name_H-M   'P 1'
#
loop_
_entity.id
_entity.type
_entity.pdbx_description
1 polymer ?
#
loop_
_entity_poly.entity_id
_entity_poly.type
_entity_poly.pdbx_seq_one_letter_code
_entity_poly.pdbx_strand_id
1 'polypeptide(L)'
;MVRRTKKEFKPYNDYVDRTFELKWPTAFLLGELQAAIKETNDYHSREIERLPQQSQAQIEHLLSRSIKQNKVLEIQLNSLDEYERVKPSIRGVFRGMAE
;
A
#
# COMPACT_ATOMS: atom_id res chain seq x y z
N MET A 1 -57.02 -32.42 34.90
CA MET A 1 -55.60 -32.02 34.99
C MET A 1 -55.09 -31.78 33.57
N VAL A 2 -54.94 -30.52 33.14
CA VAL A 2 -54.53 -30.22 31.75
C VAL A 2 -53.03 -30.39 31.63
N ARG A 3 -52.58 -31.34 30.80
CA ARG A 3 -51.15 -31.54 30.49
C ARG A 3 -50.62 -30.31 29.75
N ARG A 4 -49.76 -29.53 30.40
CA ARG A 4 -49.01 -28.44 29.75
C ARG A 4 -47.94 -29.06 28.84
N THR A 5 -48.00 -28.76 27.55
CA THR A 5 -46.92 -29.07 26.60
C THR A 5 -45.72 -28.15 26.87
N LYS A 6 -44.50 -28.71 26.78
CA LYS A 6 -43.27 -27.92 26.92
C LYS A 6 -43.18 -26.92 25.78
N LYS A 7 -42.87 -25.66 26.10
CA LYS A 7 -42.54 -24.64 25.09
C LYS A 7 -41.14 -24.95 24.57
N GLU A 8 -41.07 -25.49 23.36
CA GLU A 8 -39.80 -25.66 22.64
C GLU A 8 -39.55 -24.41 21.81
N PHE A 9 -38.49 -23.67 22.16
CA PHE A 9 -38.06 -22.52 21.37
C PHE A 9 -37.22 -23.02 20.20
N LYS A 10 -37.75 -22.88 18.98
CA LYS A 10 -36.96 -23.06 17.76
C LYS A 10 -36.37 -21.70 17.39
N PRO A 11 -35.04 -21.56 17.32
CA PRO A 11 -34.43 -20.34 16.83
C PRO A 11 -34.97 -20.06 15.42
N TYR A 12 -35.44 -18.83 15.20
CA TYR A 12 -35.94 -18.37 13.91
C TYR A 12 -34.82 -17.83 13.00
N ASN A 13 -33.59 -17.79 13.50
CA ASN A 13 -32.43 -17.28 12.79
C ASN A 13 -31.37 -18.39 12.69
N ASP A 14 -30.90 -18.64 11.47
CA ASP A 14 -29.81 -19.58 11.20
C ASP A 14 -28.44 -18.97 11.55
N TYR A 15 -28.36 -17.64 11.69
CA TYR A 15 -27.13 -16.96 12.09
C TYR A 15 -26.87 -17.11 13.59
N VAL A 16 -25.84 -17.90 13.92
CA VAL A 16 -25.25 -17.96 15.26
C VAL A 16 -23.99 -17.10 15.25
N ASP A 17 -23.98 -16.07 16.10
CA ASP A 17 -22.83 -15.18 16.23
C ASP A 17 -21.59 -16.00 16.66
N ARG A 18 -20.41 -15.64 16.14
CA ARG A 18 -19.18 -16.38 16.46
C ARG A 18 -18.90 -16.32 17.96
N THR A 19 -18.48 -17.44 18.55
CA THR A 19 -18.15 -17.52 19.98
C THR A 19 -17.10 -16.47 20.37
N PHE A 20 -17.23 -15.91 21.57
CA PHE A 20 -16.41 -14.80 22.08
C PHE A 20 -14.90 -15.10 22.00
N GLU A 21 -14.52 -16.35 22.26
CA GLU A 21 -13.15 -16.86 22.19
C GLU A 21 -12.53 -16.78 20.80
N LEU A 22 -13.32 -16.86 19.72
CA LEU A 22 -12.82 -16.66 18.35
C LEU A 22 -12.92 -15.20 17.91
N LYS A 23 -13.99 -14.50 18.31
CA LYS A 23 -14.32 -13.16 17.80
C LYS A 23 -13.27 -12.11 18.14
N TRP A 24 -12.78 -12.07 19.38
CA TRP A 24 -11.78 -11.09 19.80
C TRP A 24 -10.38 -11.28 19.19
N PRO A 25 -9.78 -12.48 19.22
CA PRO A 25 -8.45 -12.66 18.62
C PRO A 25 -8.49 -12.50 17.09
N THR A 26 -9.57 -12.89 16.43
CA THR A 26 -9.68 -12.72 14.97
C THR A 26 -10.03 -11.29 14.54
N ALA A 27 -10.69 -10.48 15.39
CA ALA A 27 -11.03 -9.10 15.03
C ALA A 27 -9.78 -8.22 14.84
N PHE A 28 -8.78 -8.33 15.72
CA PHE A 28 -7.52 -7.58 15.58
C PHE A 28 -6.74 -8.04 14.34
N LEU A 29 -6.63 -9.35 14.13
CA LEU A 29 -5.99 -9.92 12.94
C LEU A 29 -6.70 -9.48 11.66
N LEU A 30 -8.03 -9.45 11.63
CA LEU A 30 -8.80 -8.98 10.47
C LEU A 30 -8.61 -7.48 10.22
N GLY A 31 -8.53 -6.67 11.28
CA GLY A 31 -8.25 -5.24 11.16
C GLY A 31 -6.87 -4.96 10.56
N GLU A 32 -5.84 -5.65 11.05
CA GLU A 32 -4.47 -5.56 10.52
C GLU A 32 -4.39 -6.04 9.08
N LEU A 33 -5.04 -7.17 8.75
CA LEU A 33 -5.13 -7.67 7.38
C LEU A 33 -5.81 -6.67 6.45
N GLN A 34 -6.92 -6.07 6.88
CA GLN A 34 -7.63 -5.07 6.08
C GLN A 34 -6.76 -3.82 5.87
N ALA A 35 -6.03 -3.37 6.88
CA ALA A 35 -5.10 -2.25 6.78
C ALA A 35 -3.95 -2.56 5.80
N ALA A 36 -3.33 -3.74 5.92
CA ALA A 36 -2.25 -4.18 5.03
C ALA A 36 -2.71 -4.31 3.57
N ILE A 37 -3.91 -4.86 3.35
CA ILE A 37 -4.52 -4.95 2.01
C ILE A 37 -4.75 -3.54 1.44
N LYS A 38 -5.28 -2.61 2.25
CA LYS A 38 -5.54 -1.24 1.82
C LYS A 38 -4.24 -0.51 1.46
N GLU A 39 -3.22 -0.58 2.30
CA GLU A 39 -1.91 0.03 2.05
C GLU A 39 -1.26 -0.54 0.78
N THR A 40 -1.35 -1.85 0.59
CA THR A 40 -0.85 -2.55 -0.60
C THR A 40 -1.61 -2.10 -1.86
N ASN A 41 -2.93 -1.98 -1.78
CA ASN A 41 -3.75 -1.52 -2.89
C ASN A 41 -3.45 -0.05 -3.23
N ASP A 42 -3.32 0.83 -2.24
CA ASP A 42 -2.95 2.24 -2.42
C ASP A 42 -1.54 2.41 -3.01
N TYR A 43 -0.63 1.47 -2.75
CA TYR A 43 0.67 1.41 -3.40
C TYR A 43 0.58 0.92 -4.85
N HIS A 44 -0.27 -0.08 -5.11
CA HIS A 44 -0.45 -0.70 -6.43
C HIS A 44 -1.30 0.13 -7.39
N SER A 45 -2.24 0.93 -6.90
CA SER A 45 -3.09 1.81 -7.70
C SER A 45 -2.36 3.08 -8.16
N ARG A 46 -1.07 3.24 -7.83
CA ARG A 46 -0.28 4.39 -8.28
C ARG A 46 0.01 4.25 -9.77
N GLU A 47 -0.74 4.99 -10.56
CA GLU A 47 -0.47 5.15 -11.98
C GLU A 47 0.69 6.14 -12.13
N ILE A 48 1.90 5.62 -12.27
CA ILE A 48 3.10 6.42 -12.51
C ILE A 48 3.36 6.39 -14.01
N GLU A 49 3.15 7.53 -14.68
CA GLU A 49 3.48 7.67 -16.09
C GLU A 49 4.99 7.53 -16.31
N ARG A 50 5.36 6.80 -17.37
CA ARG A 50 6.75 6.65 -17.76
C ARG A 50 7.22 7.91 -18.47
N LEU A 51 8.12 8.67 -17.85
CA LEU A 51 8.73 9.81 -18.52
C LEU A 51 9.67 9.36 -19.65
N PRO A 52 9.79 10.15 -20.72
CA PRO A 52 10.74 9.87 -21.79
C PRO A 52 12.18 9.94 -21.28
N GLN A 53 13.03 9.09 -21.83
CA GLN A 53 14.46 9.09 -21.48
C GLN A 53 15.11 10.40 -21.94
N GLN A 54 15.72 11.12 -20.99
CA GLN A 54 16.51 12.31 -21.27
C GLN A 54 17.88 11.94 -21.84
N SER A 55 18.47 12.86 -22.61
CA SER A 55 19.84 12.69 -23.09
C SER A 55 20.85 12.90 -21.95
N GLN A 56 22.01 12.26 -22.06
CA GLN A 56 23.08 12.37 -21.08
C GLN A 56 23.48 13.84 -20.80
N ALA A 57 23.61 14.66 -21.85
CA ALA A 57 23.97 16.07 -21.71
C ALA A 57 22.92 16.87 -20.90
N GLN A 58 21.64 16.56 -21.04
CA GLN A 58 20.58 17.20 -20.26
C GLN A 58 20.63 16.78 -18.79
N ILE A 59 20.91 15.50 -18.53
CA ILE A 59 21.07 14.96 -17.17
C ILE A 59 22.24 15.65 -16.47
N GLU A 60 23.41 15.69 -17.11
CA GLU A 60 24.61 16.36 -16.57
C GLU A 60 24.37 17.85 -16.29
N HIS A 61 23.67 18.54 -17.19
CA HIS A 61 23.28 19.93 -16.98
C HIS A 61 22.37 20.11 -15.75
N LEU A 62 21.37 19.25 -15.56
CA LEU A 62 20.46 19.32 -14.40
C LEU A 62 21.18 18.98 -13.08
N LEU A 63 22.06 17.97 -13.09
CA LEU A 63 22.87 17.59 -11.93
C LEU A 63 23.84 18.72 -11.53
N SER A 64 24.54 19.31 -12.49
CA SER A 64 25.44 20.44 -12.24
C SER A 64 24.71 21.67 -11.70
N ARG A 65 23.49 21.93 -12.19
CA ARG A 65 22.62 22.99 -11.66
C ARG A 65 22.15 22.69 -10.23
N SER A 66 21.79 21.45 -9.93
CA SER A 66 21.36 21.02 -8.60
C SER A 66 22.48 21.23 -7.57
N ILE A 67 23.71 20.85 -7.89
CA ILE A 67 24.88 21.08 -7.02
C ILE A 67 25.10 22.58 -6.79
N LYS A 68 25.14 23.38 -7.86
CA LYS A 68 25.44 24.81 -7.76
C LYS A 68 24.37 25.60 -7.02
N GLN A 69 23.10 25.22 -7.17
CA GLN A 69 21.95 25.98 -6.67
C GLN A 69 21.25 25.30 -5.48
N ASN A 70 21.79 24.18 -4.99
CA ASN A 70 21.19 23.34 -3.95
C ASN A 70 19.71 23.02 -4.21
N LYS A 71 19.36 22.74 -5.47
CA LYS A 71 17.98 22.48 -5.89
C LYS A 71 17.65 21.01 -5.74
N VAL A 72 16.45 20.73 -5.22
CA VAL A 72 15.89 19.38 -5.17
C VAL A 72 15.61 18.91 -6.60
N LEU A 73 16.07 17.70 -6.91
CA LEU A 73 15.78 17.01 -8.16
C LEU A 73 14.81 15.86 -7.89
N GLU A 74 13.98 15.59 -8.89
CA GLU A 74 13.15 14.39 -8.96
C GLU A 74 13.69 13.52 -10.09
N ILE A 75 14.08 12.28 -9.76
CA ILE A 75 14.70 11.34 -10.68
C ILE A 75 13.79 10.12 -10.79
N GLN A 76 13.40 9.81 -12.03
CA GLN A 76 12.74 8.56 -12.37
C GLN A 76 13.76 7.63 -13.02
N LEU A 77 13.94 6.46 -12.44
CA LEU A 77 14.79 5.43 -13.04
C LEU A 77 14.00 4.70 -14.12
N ASN A 78 14.65 4.43 -15.26
CA ASN A 78 14.08 3.62 -16.33
C ASN A 78 14.04 2.11 -16.00
N SER A 79 14.39 1.72 -14.77
CA SER A 79 14.28 0.34 -14.33
C SER A 79 12.86 0.02 -13.89
N LEU A 80 12.38 -1.13 -14.34
CA LEU A 80 11.11 -1.69 -13.90
C LEU A 80 11.33 -2.53 -12.64
N ASP A 81 10.26 -2.66 -11.86
CA ASP A 81 10.20 -3.56 -10.73
C ASP A 81 9.91 -5.01 -11.17
N GLU A 82 9.92 -5.96 -10.23
CA GLU A 82 9.61 -7.38 -10.49
C GLU A 82 8.24 -7.62 -11.15
N TYR A 83 7.34 -6.64 -11.01
CA TYR A 83 5.99 -6.65 -11.59
C TYR A 83 5.87 -5.78 -12.85
N GLU A 84 6.98 -5.48 -13.52
CA GLU A 84 7.06 -4.62 -14.72
C GLU A 84 6.56 -3.18 -14.51
N ARG A 85 6.47 -2.74 -13.25
CA ARG A 85 5.99 -1.40 -12.88
C ARG A 85 7.13 -0.40 -12.85
N VAL A 86 6.81 0.86 -13.11
CA VAL A 86 7.76 1.97 -12.97
C VAL A 86 8.05 2.19 -11.48
N LYS A 87 9.34 2.23 -11.11
CA LYS A 87 9.74 2.53 -9.74
C LYS A 87 9.37 3.97 -9.35
N PRO A 88 9.02 4.21 -8.08
CA PRO A 88 8.68 5.54 -7.61
C PRO A 88 9.83 6.53 -7.83
N SER A 89 9.47 7.78 -8.12
CA SER A 89 10.45 8.85 -8.32
C SER A 89 11.20 9.15 -7.02
N ILE A 90 12.51 9.29 -7.12
CA ILE A 90 13.39 9.63 -6.00
C ILE A 90 13.54 11.15 -5.98
N ARG A 91 13.22 11.76 -4.85
CA ARG A 91 13.35 13.21 -4.64
C ARG A 91 14.50 13.50 -3.67
N GLY A 92 15.43 14.34 -4.07
CA GLY A 92 16.57 14.67 -3.22
C GLY A 92 17.49 15.74 -3.79
N VAL A 93 18.42 16.19 -2.97
CA VAL A 93 19.50 17.08 -3.40
C VAL A 93 20.65 16.21 -3.89
N PHE A 94 21.14 16.48 -5.10
CA PHE A 94 22.33 15.82 -5.59
C PHE A 94 23.58 16.42 -4.92
N ARG A 95 24.26 15.62 -4.11
CA ARG A 95 25.50 16.03 -3.39
C ARG A 95 26.78 15.54 -4.07
N GLY A 96 26.69 14.85 -5.21
CA GLY A 96 27.82 14.20 -5.86
C GLY A 96 28.08 12.79 -5.31
N MET A 97 29.17 12.18 -5.76
CA MET A 97 29.66 10.91 -5.21
C MET A 97 30.36 11.20 -3.88
N ALA A 98 29.88 10.60 -2.79
CA ALA A 98 30.71 10.40 -1.61
C ALA A 98 31.48 9.10 -1.84
N GLU A 99 32.82 9.20 -1.85
CA GLU A 99 33.70 8.02 -1.79
C GLU A 99 33.47 7.22 -0.50
#